data_AF-A0A7V9H823-F1
#
_entry.id   AF-A0A7V9H823-F1
#
_cell.length_a   1.000
_cell.length_b   1.000
_cell.length_c   1.000
_cell.angle_alpha   90.00
_cell.angle_beta   90.00
_cell.angle_gamma   90.00
#
_symmetry.space_group_name_H-M   'P 1'
#
loop_
_entity.id
_entity.type
_entity.pdbx_description
1 polymer ?
#
loop_
_entity_poly.entity_id
_entity_poly.type
_entity_poly.pdbx_seq_one_letter_code
_entity_poly.pdbx_strand_id
1 'polypeptide(L)'
;MSTAAAASRGPRLTAVMRENAQVTPLELFFDLVFVLALTQCTALMAETPTWEGLARGLLVLGMLWWSWVGYAWLTSVVDPEEGVVRLAIFAAMAGLLVAALCVPGAFDDSALLFACAYGLVRAAHIALFVIASREDAGFRQSVIGLAGSTAVGVGLLLAASFADGAVQGGLW
;
A
#
# COMPACT_ATOMS: atom_id res chain seq x y z
N MET A 1 -16.69 29.58 55.14
CA MET A 1 -15.51 28.79 54.72
C MET A 1 -15.96 27.83 53.65
N SER A 2 -15.66 28.16 52.38
CA SER A 2 -15.97 27.32 51.22
C SER A 2 -14.67 26.68 50.76
N THR A 3 -14.54 25.36 50.90
CA THR A 3 -13.43 24.57 50.34
C THR A 3 -13.99 23.70 49.24
N ALA A 4 -13.79 24.11 47.99
CA ALA A 4 -13.99 23.30 46.81
C ALA A 4 -12.66 23.25 46.03
N ALA A 5 -12.04 22.07 45.95
CA ALA A 5 -11.01 21.62 45.01
C ALA A 5 -10.43 20.31 45.56
N ALA A 6 -10.14 19.24 44.82
CA ALA A 6 -10.03 19.05 43.39
C ALA A 6 -10.34 17.58 43.07
N ALA A 7 -11.21 17.33 42.10
CA ALA A 7 -11.29 16.01 41.47
C ALA A 7 -10.37 16.03 40.24
N SER A 8 -9.18 15.46 40.36
CA SER A 8 -8.26 15.23 39.25
C SER A 8 -8.85 14.19 38.30
N ARG A 9 -9.57 14.63 37.26
CA ARG A 9 -9.91 13.77 36.13
C ARG A 9 -8.71 13.72 35.20
N GLY A 10 -7.96 12.63 35.26
CA GLY A 10 -6.97 12.32 34.23
C GLY A 10 -7.62 12.29 32.84
N PRO A 11 -6.86 12.47 31.75
CA PRO A 11 -7.40 12.43 30.40
C PRO A 11 -8.01 11.04 30.19
N ARG A 12 -9.34 10.94 30.19
CA ARG A 12 -10.04 9.76 29.70
C ARG A 12 -9.77 9.74 28.21
N LEU A 13 -8.98 8.77 27.76
CA LEU A 13 -8.92 8.37 26.36
C LEU A 13 -10.28 7.76 26.01
N THR A 14 -11.26 8.62 25.77
CA THR A 14 -12.53 8.23 25.21
C THR A 14 -12.26 7.91 23.74
N ALA A 15 -12.19 6.63 23.40
CA ALA A 15 -12.31 6.21 22.02
C ALA A 15 -13.72 6.62 21.57
N VAL A 16 -13.81 7.78 20.92
CA VAL A 16 -15.04 8.21 20.27
C VAL A 16 -15.21 7.28 19.07
N MET A 17 -15.88 6.16 19.29
CA MET A 17 -16.38 5.33 18.20
C MET A 17 -17.28 6.26 17.39
N ARG A 18 -16.86 6.63 16.17
CA ARG A 18 -17.71 7.40 15.26
C ARG A 18 -18.92 6.52 14.95
N GLU A 19 -20.01 6.70 15.71
CA GLU A 19 -21.28 5.97 15.54
C GLU A 19 -21.94 6.22 14.16
N ASN A 20 -21.38 7.13 13.35
CA ASN A 20 -21.79 7.43 11.97
C ASN A 20 -20.60 7.54 11.00
N ALA A 21 -19.58 6.68 11.13
CA ALA A 21 -18.62 6.51 10.03
C ALA A 21 -19.34 5.82 8.86
N GLN A 22 -19.87 6.62 7.92
CA GLN A 22 -20.41 6.11 6.67
C GLN A 22 -19.25 5.49 5.88
N VAL A 23 -19.30 4.17 5.66
CA VAL A 23 -18.33 3.48 4.81
C VAL A 23 -18.41 4.08 3.40
N THR A 24 -17.30 4.60 2.92
CA THR A 24 -17.29 5.24 1.59
C THR A 24 -17.22 4.17 0.49
N PRO A 25 -17.80 4.41 -0.72
CA PRO A 25 -17.62 3.49 -1.85
C PRO A 25 -16.15 3.24 -2.21
N LEU A 26 -15.28 4.21 -1.90
CA LEU A 26 -13.84 4.12 -2.10
C LEU A 26 -13.21 3.10 -1.15
N GLU A 27 -13.56 3.11 0.13
CA GLU A 27 -13.12 2.08 1.09
C GLU A 27 -13.52 0.68 0.63
N LEU A 28 -14.77 0.52 0.17
CA LEU A 28 -15.26 -0.74 -0.37
C LEU A 28 -14.49 -1.19 -1.63
N PHE A 29 -14.18 -0.27 -2.55
CA PHE A 29 -13.37 -0.58 -3.73
C PHE A 29 -11.95 -1.01 -3.34
N PHE A 30 -11.35 -0.33 -2.35
CA PHE A 30 -10.03 -0.69 -1.84
C PHE A 30 -10.00 -2.11 -1.27
N ASP A 31 -10.98 -2.43 -0.42
CA ASP A 31 -11.10 -3.74 0.19
C ASP A 31 -11.30 -4.83 -0.88
N LEU A 32 -12.09 -4.56 -1.92
CA LEU A 32 -12.29 -5.50 -3.02
C LEU A 32 -11.02 -5.75 -3.82
N VAL A 33 -10.23 -4.70 -4.11
CA VAL A 33 -8.93 -4.83 -4.78
C VAL A 33 -7.97 -5.68 -3.94
N PHE A 34 -7.99 -5.51 -2.62
CA PHE A 34 -7.17 -6.30 -1.72
C PHE A 34 -7.61 -7.77 -1.64
N VAL A 35 -8.92 -8.02 -1.57
CA VAL A 35 -9.47 -9.39 -1.64
C VAL A 35 -9.09 -10.06 -2.95
N LEU A 36 -9.21 -9.34 -4.08
CA LEU A 36 -8.76 -9.83 -5.39
C LEU A 36 -7.28 -10.19 -5.36
N ALA A 37 -6.41 -9.30 -4.86
CA ALA A 37 -4.98 -9.57 -4.74
C ALA A 37 -4.69 -10.86 -3.95
N LEU A 38 -5.37 -11.07 -2.81
CA LEU A 38 -5.25 -12.31 -2.01
C LEU A 38 -5.69 -13.54 -2.80
N THR A 39 -6.83 -13.46 -3.49
CA THR A 39 -7.33 -14.55 -4.33
C THR A 39 -6.33 -14.91 -5.43
N GLN A 40 -5.77 -13.90 -6.10
CA GLN A 40 -4.81 -14.10 -7.18
C GLN A 40 -3.49 -14.67 -6.67
N CYS A 41 -3.00 -14.23 -5.51
CA CYS A 41 -1.80 -14.81 -4.89
C CYS A 41 -2.06 -16.29 -4.52
N THR A 42 -3.24 -16.59 -3.99
CA THR A 42 -3.61 -17.97 -3.64
C THR A 42 -3.74 -18.85 -4.89
N ALA A 43 -4.28 -18.31 -5.98
CA ALA A 43 -4.35 -19.01 -7.27
C ALA A 43 -2.94 -19.31 -7.81
N LEU A 44 -2.02 -18.33 -7.76
CA LEU A 44 -0.63 -18.52 -8.17
C LEU A 44 0.07 -19.63 -7.37
N MET A 45 -0.17 -19.70 -6.06
CA MET A 45 0.33 -20.80 -5.22
C MET A 45 -0.30 -22.15 -5.55
N ALA A 46 -1.58 -22.16 -5.96
CA ALA A 46 -2.32 -23.37 -6.27
C ALA A 46 -1.98 -23.94 -7.66
N GLU A 47 -1.62 -23.10 -8.63
CA GLU A 47 -1.19 -23.52 -9.97
C GLU A 47 0.10 -24.35 -9.94
N THR A 48 1.03 -23.99 -9.04
CA THR A 48 2.27 -24.73 -8.83
C THR A 48 2.43 -25.04 -7.34
N PRO A 49 1.86 -26.16 -6.83
CA PRO A 49 1.88 -26.53 -5.42
C PRO A 49 3.26 -27.09 -5.00
N THR A 50 4.29 -26.28 -5.21
CA THR A 50 5.68 -26.53 -4.86
C THR A 50 6.14 -25.43 -3.90
N TRP A 51 7.27 -25.65 -3.21
CA TRP A 51 7.86 -24.60 -2.37
C TRP A 51 8.20 -23.32 -3.15
N GLU A 52 8.53 -23.47 -4.44
CA GLU A 52 8.80 -22.33 -5.32
C GLU A 52 7.53 -21.53 -5.62
N GLY A 53 6.44 -22.19 -6.01
CA GLY A 53 5.15 -21.53 -6.25
C GLY A 53 4.61 -20.84 -4.98
N LEU A 54 4.79 -21.47 -3.82
CA LEU A 54 4.46 -20.85 -2.54
C LEU A 54 5.30 -19.60 -2.27
N ALA A 55 6.62 -19.67 -2.49
CA ALA A 55 7.52 -18.53 -2.30
C ALA A 55 7.16 -17.37 -3.24
N ARG A 56 6.92 -17.64 -4.53
CA ARG A 56 6.47 -16.66 -5.52
C ARG A 56 5.17 -15.97 -5.08
N GLY A 57 4.16 -16.74 -4.68
CA GLY A 57 2.91 -16.18 -4.17
C GLY A 57 3.08 -15.33 -2.92
N LEU A 58 3.94 -15.75 -1.98
CA LEU A 58 4.21 -15.00 -0.75
C LEU A 58 4.99 -13.70 -1.01
N LEU A 59 5.90 -13.70 -1.98
CA LEU A 59 6.63 -12.49 -2.41
C LEU A 59 5.66 -11.44 -2.97
N VAL A 60 4.81 -11.85 -3.91
CA VAL A 60 3.77 -10.97 -4.48
C VAL A 60 2.83 -10.47 -3.40
N LEU A 61 2.35 -11.37 -2.54
CA LEU A 61 1.49 -11.01 -1.43
C LEU A 61 2.17 -10.00 -0.50
N GLY A 62 3.42 -10.22 -0.13
CA GLY A 62 4.19 -9.31 0.74
C GLY A 62 4.30 -7.91 0.14
N MET A 63 4.50 -7.80 -1.18
CA MET A 63 4.57 -6.51 -1.86
C MET A 63 3.25 -5.76 -1.93
N LEU A 64 2.16 -6.48 -2.21
CA LEU A 64 0.82 -5.89 -2.22
C LEU A 64 0.38 -5.53 -0.80
N TRP A 65 0.67 -6.39 0.17
CA TRP A 65 0.47 -6.13 1.60
C TRP A 65 1.19 -4.88 2.07
N TRP A 66 2.48 -4.72 1.74
CA TRP A 66 3.24 -3.54 2.12
C TRP A 66 2.68 -2.25 1.49
N SER A 67 2.15 -2.35 0.27
CA SER A 67 1.48 -1.21 -0.38
C SER A 67 0.19 -0.86 0.35
N TRP A 68 -0.62 -1.87 0.68
CA TRP A 68 -1.87 -1.72 1.42
C TRP A 68 -1.67 -1.06 2.79
N VAL A 69 -0.69 -1.51 3.57
CA VAL A 69 -0.36 -0.90 4.89
C VAL A 69 -0.02 0.59 4.74
N GLY A 70 0.74 0.95 3.70
CA GLY A 70 1.09 2.34 3.41
C GLY A 70 -0.15 3.21 3.15
N TYR A 71 -1.05 2.72 2.29
CA TYR A 71 -2.29 3.45 1.97
C TYR A 71 -3.28 3.50 3.15
N ALA A 72 -3.41 2.43 3.92
CA ALA A 72 -4.26 2.41 5.12
C ALA A 72 -3.75 3.39 6.20
N TRP A 73 -2.44 3.55 6.33
CA TRP A 73 -1.87 4.58 7.20
C TRP A 73 -2.11 5.97 6.61
N LEU A 74 -1.90 6.15 5.31
CA LEU A 74 -2.03 7.44 4.64
C LEU A 74 -3.46 8.00 4.71
N THR A 75 -4.48 7.15 4.54
CA THR A 75 -5.89 7.56 4.70
C THR A 75 -6.25 7.94 6.13
N SER A 76 -5.45 7.53 7.12
CA SER A 76 -5.63 7.96 8.51
C SER A 76 -5.01 9.33 8.83
N VAL A 77 -4.09 9.80 7.98
CA VAL A 77 -3.30 11.03 8.22
C VAL A 77 -3.69 12.15 7.25
N VAL A 78 -4.11 11.83 6.03
CA VAL A 78 -4.39 12.80 4.98
C VAL A 78 -5.89 12.92 4.74
N ASP A 79 -6.39 14.15 4.67
CA ASP A 79 -7.78 14.44 4.31
C ASP A 79 -8.02 14.21 2.80
N PRO A 80 -8.86 13.24 2.39
CA PRO A 80 -9.12 12.95 0.99
C PRO A 80 -9.93 14.03 0.26
N GLU A 81 -10.42 15.07 0.95
CA GLU A 81 -11.21 16.15 0.31
C GLU A 81 -10.38 17.08 -0.57
N GLU A 82 -9.04 17.09 -0.43
CA GLU A 82 -8.17 17.80 -1.36
C GLU A 82 -8.14 17.11 -2.74
N GLY A 83 -8.57 17.82 -3.79
CA GLY A 83 -8.73 17.24 -5.13
C GLY A 83 -7.47 16.56 -5.70
N VAL A 84 -6.27 17.07 -5.38
CA VAL A 84 -5.00 16.48 -5.80
C VAL A 84 -4.71 15.18 -5.05
N VAL A 85 -4.95 15.15 -3.73
CA VAL A 85 -4.84 13.94 -2.90
C VAL A 85 -5.80 12.87 -3.40
N ARG A 86 -7.05 13.25 -3.65
CA ARG A 86 -8.08 12.35 -4.17
C ARG A 86 -7.67 11.70 -5.48
N LEU A 87 -7.14 12.48 -6.42
CA LEU A 87 -6.69 11.96 -7.72
C LEU A 87 -5.52 10.99 -7.57
N ALA A 88 -4.56 11.28 -6.69
CA ALA A 88 -3.42 10.39 -6.45
C ALA A 88 -3.85 9.07 -5.78
N ILE A 89 -4.80 9.12 -4.84
CA ILE A 89 -5.41 7.90 -4.26
C ILE A 89 -6.13 7.10 -5.37
N PHE A 90 -6.93 7.74 -6.22
CA PHE A 90 -7.58 7.03 -7.34
C PHE A 90 -6.58 6.37 -8.29
N ALA A 91 -5.50 7.08 -8.65
CA ALA A 91 -4.44 6.53 -9.50
C ALA A 91 -3.74 5.33 -8.84
N ALA A 92 -3.48 5.41 -7.53
CA ALA A 92 -2.92 4.31 -6.77
C ALA A 92 -3.84 3.08 -6.72
N MET A 93 -5.14 3.28 -6.51
CA MET A 93 -6.10 2.17 -6.47
C MET A 93 -6.24 1.51 -7.84
N ALA A 94 -6.26 2.29 -8.91
CA ALA A 94 -6.24 1.75 -10.27
C ALA A 94 -4.95 0.95 -10.53
N GLY A 95 -3.79 1.47 -10.11
CA GLY A 95 -2.52 0.75 -10.19
C GLY A 95 -2.51 -0.55 -9.38
N LEU A 96 -3.06 -0.56 -8.17
CA LEU A 96 -3.18 -1.76 -7.34
C LEU A 96 -4.11 -2.81 -7.96
N LEU A 97 -5.22 -2.38 -8.56
CA LEU A 97 -6.12 -3.26 -9.30
C LEU A 97 -5.40 -3.92 -10.47
N VAL A 98 -4.68 -3.14 -11.28
CA VAL A 98 -3.92 -3.66 -12.42
C VAL A 98 -2.82 -4.61 -11.94
N ALA A 99 -2.09 -4.27 -10.87
CA ALA A 99 -1.10 -5.14 -10.28
C ALA A 99 -1.71 -6.47 -9.82
N ALA A 100 -2.86 -6.45 -9.13
CA ALA A 100 -3.58 -7.64 -8.70
C ALA A 100 -4.00 -8.53 -9.88
N LEU A 101 -4.47 -7.95 -10.99
CA LEU A 101 -4.83 -8.69 -12.20
C LEU A 101 -3.61 -9.35 -12.86
N CYS A 102 -2.43 -8.76 -12.72
CA CYS A 102 -1.19 -9.29 -13.30
C CYS A 102 -0.51 -10.37 -12.45
N VAL A 103 -0.96 -10.58 -11.20
CA VAL A 103 -0.37 -11.55 -10.26
C VAL A 103 -0.18 -12.95 -10.87
N PRO A 104 -1.14 -13.57 -11.58
CA PRO A 104 -0.95 -14.91 -12.13
C PRO A 104 0.19 -15.00 -13.13
N GLY A 105 0.44 -13.91 -13.89
CA GLY A 105 1.51 -13.83 -14.88
C GLY A 105 2.70 -12.98 -14.43
N ALA A 106 2.83 -12.65 -13.14
CA ALA A 106 3.82 -11.69 -12.65
C ALA A 106 5.27 -12.15 -12.80
N PHE A 107 5.47 -13.46 -13.02
CA PHE A 107 6.77 -14.08 -13.27
C PHE A 107 6.96 -14.48 -14.75
N ASP A 108 5.96 -14.26 -15.60
CA ASP A 108 5.96 -14.60 -17.02
C ASP A 108 5.60 -13.34 -17.85
N ASP A 109 4.65 -13.46 -18.79
CA ASP A 109 4.30 -12.43 -19.77
C ASP A 109 3.77 -11.11 -19.15
N SER A 110 3.30 -11.13 -17.90
CA SER A 110 2.77 -9.95 -17.21
C SER A 110 3.77 -9.28 -16.26
N ALA A 111 5.02 -9.76 -16.17
CA ALA A 111 6.03 -9.23 -15.26
C ALA A 111 6.28 -7.72 -15.45
N LEU A 112 6.40 -7.27 -16.70
CA LEU A 112 6.59 -5.85 -17.02
C LEU A 112 5.38 -5.01 -16.62
N LEU A 113 4.17 -5.50 -16.90
CA LEU A 113 2.93 -4.77 -16.62
C LEU A 113 2.68 -4.70 -15.11
N PHE A 114 2.99 -5.78 -14.38
CA PHE A 114 3.00 -5.79 -12.92
C PHE A 114 4.00 -4.77 -12.36
N ALA A 115 5.25 -4.76 -12.85
CA ALA A 115 6.28 -3.83 -12.39
C ALA A 115 5.89 -2.36 -12.65
N CYS A 116 5.34 -2.06 -13.83
CA CYS A 116 4.83 -0.72 -14.16
C CYS A 116 3.65 -0.31 -13.27
N ALA A 117 2.68 -1.20 -13.08
CA ALA A 117 1.51 -0.95 -12.23
C ALA A 117 1.93 -0.73 -10.77
N TYR A 118 2.82 -1.57 -10.24
CA TYR A 118 3.38 -1.42 -8.91
C TYR A 118 4.20 -0.12 -8.78
N GLY A 119 4.99 0.21 -9.80
CA GLY A 119 5.72 1.46 -9.89
C GLY A 119 4.80 2.69 -9.83
N LEU A 120 3.66 2.66 -10.52
CA LEU A 120 2.64 3.70 -10.45
C LEU A 120 2.07 3.85 -9.02
N VAL A 121 1.73 2.74 -8.38
CA VAL A 121 1.25 2.73 -6.98
C VAL A 121 2.28 3.37 -6.05
N ARG A 122 3.56 3.07 -6.26
CA ARG A 122 4.66 3.62 -5.48
C ARG A 122 4.91 5.11 -5.76
N ALA A 123 4.82 5.54 -7.02
CA ALA A 123 4.93 6.94 -7.39
C ALA A 123 3.80 7.78 -6.79
N ALA A 124 2.56 7.28 -6.84
CA ALA A 124 1.41 7.92 -6.20
C ALA A 124 1.60 8.04 -4.68
N HIS A 125 2.13 6.99 -4.03
CA HIS A 125 2.41 7.01 -2.60
C HIS A 125 3.46 8.08 -2.25
N ILE A 126 4.55 8.16 -3.01
CA ILE A 126 5.58 9.19 -2.83
C ILE A 126 5.01 10.59 -3.05
N ALA A 127 4.21 10.80 -4.10
CA ALA A 127 3.59 12.09 -4.39
C ALA A 127 2.70 12.56 -3.23
N LEU A 128 1.86 11.67 -2.70
CA LEU A 128 1.02 11.97 -1.54
C LEU A 128 1.83 12.29 -0.29
N PHE A 129 2.91 11.54 -0.06
CA PHE A 129 3.79 11.75 1.10
C PHE A 129 4.58 13.07 0.99
N VAL A 130 4.96 13.48 -0.23
CA VAL A 130 5.55 14.81 -0.50
C VAL A 130 4.54 15.93 -0.26
N ILE A 131 3.27 15.74 -0.65
CA ILE A 131 2.20 16.73 -0.40
C ILE A 131 1.95 16.87 1.10
N ALA A 132 1.78 15.75 1.82
CA ALA A 132 1.53 15.74 3.26
C ALA A 132 2.68 16.33 4.10
N SER A 133 3.92 16.25 3.62
CA SER A 133 5.11 16.79 4.31
C SER A 133 5.45 18.24 3.97
N ARG A 134 4.62 18.95 3.20
CA ARG A 134 4.88 20.36 2.85
C ARG A 134 4.81 21.30 4.05
N GLU A 135 4.03 20.96 5.07
CA GLU A 135 3.77 21.84 6.23
C GLU A 135 4.56 21.46 7.49
N ASP A 136 5.18 20.27 7.55
CA ASP A 136 5.87 19.78 8.75
C ASP A 136 7.27 19.22 8.42
N ALA A 137 8.32 19.98 8.78
CA ALA A 137 9.70 19.68 8.46
C ALA A 137 10.24 18.39 9.13
N GLY A 138 9.61 17.95 10.23
CA GLY A 138 9.99 16.73 10.95
C GLY A 138 9.68 15.43 10.20
N PHE A 139 8.67 15.42 9.32
CA PHE A 139 8.28 14.23 8.55
C PHE A 139 9.21 13.96 7.35
N ARG A 140 9.98 14.97 6.91
CA ARG A 140 10.77 14.92 5.67
C ARG A 140 11.82 13.81 5.65
N GLN A 141 12.36 13.45 6.81
CA GLN A 141 13.37 12.40 6.92
C GLN A 141 12.75 11.00 6.80
N SER A 142 11.53 10.83 7.32
CA SER A 142 10.71 9.62 7.09
C SER A 142 10.26 9.52 5.62
N VAL A 143 9.96 10.65 4.96
CA VAL A 143 9.63 10.71 3.51
C VAL A 143 10.79 10.15 2.69
N ILE A 144 12.01 10.62 2.96
CA ILE A 144 13.19 10.27 2.15
C ILE A 144 13.60 8.81 2.38
N GLY A 145 13.50 8.30 3.61
CA GLY A 145 13.75 6.89 3.91
C GLY A 145 12.77 5.95 3.20
N LEU A 146 11.48 6.31 3.20
CA LEU A 146 10.44 5.55 2.51
C LEU A 146 10.55 5.65 0.98
N ALA A 147 10.84 6.85 0.45
CA ALA A 147 11.05 7.06 -0.97
C ALA A 147 12.30 6.31 -1.48
N GLY A 148 13.38 6.29 -0.70
CA GLY A 148 14.59 5.55 -1.01
C GLY A 148 14.35 4.04 -1.06
N SER A 149 13.72 3.46 -0.02
CA SER A 149 13.43 2.02 -0.01
C SER A 149 12.44 1.62 -1.11
N THR A 150 11.47 2.50 -1.40
CA THR A 150 10.52 2.30 -2.49
C THR A 150 11.18 2.35 -3.86
N ALA A 151 12.06 3.32 -4.11
CA ALA A 151 12.78 3.44 -5.37
C ALA A 151 13.71 2.23 -5.62
N VAL A 152 14.36 1.74 -4.57
CA VAL A 152 15.16 0.51 -4.65
C VAL A 152 14.27 -0.69 -4.97
N GLY A 153 13.14 -0.86 -4.28
CA GLY A 153 12.21 -1.97 -4.53
C GLY A 153 11.64 -1.96 -5.96
N VAL A 154 11.17 -0.80 -6.44
CA VAL A 154 10.65 -0.67 -7.81
C VAL A 154 11.76 -0.88 -8.85
N GLY A 155 12.96 -0.36 -8.59
CA GLY A 155 14.13 -0.56 -9.46
C GLY A 155 14.52 -2.03 -9.57
N LEU A 156 14.48 -2.77 -8.46
CA LEU A 156 14.73 -4.21 -8.43
C LEU A 156 13.66 -4.99 -9.20
N LEU A 157 12.38 -4.66 -9.06
CA LEU A 157 11.30 -5.29 -9.81
C LEU A 157 11.39 -5.02 -11.32
N LEU A 158 11.74 -3.80 -11.70
CA LEU A 158 11.96 -3.46 -13.11
C LEU A 158 13.13 -4.26 -13.67
N ALA A 159 14.24 -4.36 -12.93
CA ALA A 159 15.37 -5.20 -13.33
C ALA A 159 14.96 -6.69 -13.41
N ALA A 160 14.15 -7.17 -12.46
CA ALA A 160 13.62 -8.53 -12.46
C ALA A 160 12.76 -8.82 -13.69
N SER A 161 11.99 -7.85 -14.17
CA SER A 161 11.11 -8.05 -15.33
C SER A 161 11.85 -8.33 -16.65
N PHE A 162 13.16 -8.06 -16.71
CA PHE A 162 14.02 -8.41 -17.85
C PHE A 162 14.90 -9.65 -17.60
N ALA A 163 14.76 -10.30 -16.45
CA ALA A 163 15.49 -11.49 -16.08
C ALA A 163 14.56 -12.71 -16.04
N ASP A 164 15.12 -13.90 -16.26
CA ASP A 164 14.38 -15.16 -16.22
C ASP A 164 14.87 -16.06 -15.06
N GLY A 165 13.99 -16.92 -14.56
CA GLY A 165 14.33 -18.01 -13.65
C GLY A 165 14.84 -17.56 -12.27
N ALA A 166 15.91 -18.17 -11.78
CA ALA A 166 16.43 -17.90 -10.43
C ALA A 166 16.91 -16.45 -10.22
N VAL A 167 17.32 -15.77 -11.30
CA VAL A 167 17.75 -14.37 -11.26
C VAL A 167 16.55 -13.44 -11.08
N GLN A 168 15.44 -13.74 -11.76
CA GLN A 168 14.17 -13.04 -11.58
C GLN A 168 13.67 -13.20 -10.14
N GLY A 169 13.64 -14.44 -9.63
CA GLY A 169 13.24 -14.71 -8.24
C GLY A 169 14.16 -14.09 -7.19
N GLY A 170 15.46 -13.94 -7.47
CA GLY A 170 16.40 -13.27 -6.57
C GLY A 170 16.35 -11.74 -6.59
N LEU A 171 15.77 -11.16 -7.66
CA LEU A 171 15.54 -9.71 -7.77
C LEU A 171 14.17 -9.29 -7.22
N TRP A 172 13.25 -10.23 -7.01
CA TRP A 172 11.96 -10.06 -6.34
C TRP A 172 12.10 -10.02 -4.81
#